data_AF-A0A0D2VAP0-F1
#
_entry.id   AF-A0A0D2VAP0-F1
#
_cell.length_a   1.000
_cell.length_b   1.000
_cell.length_c   1.000
_cell.angle_alpha   90.00
_cell.angle_beta   90.00
_cell.angle_gamma   90.00
#
_symmetry.space_group_name_H-M   'P 1'
#
loop_
_entity.id
_entity.type
_entity.pdbx_description
1 polymer ?
#
loop_
_entity_poly.entity_id
_entity_poly.type
_entity_poly.pdbx_seq_one_letter_code
_entity_poly.pdbx_strand_id
1 'polypeptide(L)'
;MQIYKEWRLKRIEQTWDLFHQKLNKDESGKAYLPAIYNLIQEEYMKELFHDTLGFGIAKMIRRIGGVDHVEDFESIREGSIRADSEAKALELANSHLKEKQQFLAIGEVISPIMQVQS
;
A
#
# COMPACT_ATOMS: atom_id res chain seq x y z
N MET A 1 -0.64 -18.24 -13.26
CA MET A 1 -1.51 -17.25 -12.57
C MET A 1 -0.92 -16.83 -11.22
N GLN A 2 -0.44 -17.77 -10.39
CA GLN A 2 0.18 -17.49 -9.09
C GLN A 2 1.44 -16.61 -9.17
N ILE A 3 2.37 -16.94 -10.07
CA ILE A 3 3.61 -16.16 -10.32
C ILE A 3 3.32 -14.68 -10.61
N TYR A 4 2.24 -14.38 -11.34
CA TYR A 4 1.88 -13.00 -11.68
C TYR A 4 1.34 -12.23 -10.47
N LYS A 5 0.55 -12.88 -9.60
CA LYS A 5 0.07 -12.26 -8.35
C LYS A 5 1.24 -11.96 -7.41
N GLU A 6 2.14 -12.92 -7.22
CA GLU A 6 3.36 -12.76 -6.43
C GLU A 6 4.26 -11.65 -6.98
N TRP A 7 4.44 -11.60 -8.30
CA TRP A 7 5.21 -10.54 -8.94
C TRP A 7 4.63 -9.13 -8.66
N ARG A 8 3.30 -8.98 -8.65
CA ARG A 8 2.65 -7.70 -8.30
C ARG A 8 2.88 -7.31 -6.85
N LEU A 9 2.76 -8.25 -5.91
CA LEU A 9 3.03 -7.96 -4.49
C LEU A 9 4.49 -7.57 -4.26
N LYS A 10 5.43 -8.30 -4.89
CA LYS A 10 6.84 -7.94 -4.88
C LYS A 10 7.11 -6.57 -5.51
N ARG A 11 6.32 -6.16 -6.50
CA ARG A 11 6.44 -4.82 -7.11
C ARG A 11 6.04 -3.72 -6.14
N ILE A 12 5.00 -3.94 -5.33
CA ILE A 12 4.57 -2.98 -4.30
C ILE A 12 5.69 -2.78 -3.28
N GLU A 13 6.20 -3.87 -2.72
CA GLU A 13 7.31 -3.86 -1.74
C GLU A 13 8.53 -3.12 -2.29
N GLN A 14 9.02 -3.53 -3.47
CA GLN A 14 10.21 -2.93 -4.07
C GLN A 14 10.04 -1.45 -4.43
N THR A 15 8.81 -1.02 -4.76
CA THR A 15 8.54 0.38 -5.07
C THR A 15 8.67 1.23 -3.80
N TRP A 16 8.10 0.77 -2.69
CA TRP A 16 8.19 1.45 -1.40
C TRP A 16 9.63 1.49 -0.90
N ASP A 17 10.34 0.37 -0.93
CA ASP A 17 11.72 0.30 -0.42
C ASP A 17 12.66 1.18 -1.22
N LEU A 18 12.53 1.19 -2.56
CA LEU A 18 13.34 2.05 -3.42
C LEU A 18 13.00 3.53 -3.22
N PHE A 19 11.72 3.87 -3.01
CA PHE A 19 11.30 5.22 -2.68
C PHE A 19 11.92 5.68 -1.36
N HIS A 20 11.77 4.88 -0.29
CA HIS A 20 12.33 5.15 1.02
C HIS A 20 13.86 5.32 0.95
N GLN A 21 14.56 4.43 0.25
CA GLN A 21 16.02 4.54 0.07
C GLN A 21 16.43 5.82 -0.66
N LYS A 22 15.72 6.19 -1.74
CA LYS A 22 16.05 7.38 -2.54
C LYS A 22 15.77 8.66 -1.78
N LEU A 23 14.64 8.73 -1.09
CA LEU A 23 14.29 9.89 -0.27
C LEU A 23 15.27 10.04 0.90
N ASN A 24 15.75 8.93 1.46
CA ASN A 24 16.72 8.99 2.54
C ASN A 24 18.15 9.35 2.13
N LYS A 25 18.49 9.24 0.85
CA LYS A 25 19.81 9.62 0.31
C LYS A 25 19.97 11.12 0.08
N ASP A 26 18.92 11.93 0.29
CA ASP A 26 19.03 13.38 0.12
C ASP A 26 19.74 14.01 1.35
N GLU A 27 20.99 14.45 1.16
CA GLU A 27 21.90 14.96 2.20
C GLU A 27 21.59 16.40 2.64
N SER A 28 20.31 16.78 2.73
CA SER A 28 19.93 18.15 3.10
C SER A 28 20.09 18.47 4.59
N GLY A 29 20.43 17.46 5.42
CA GLY A 29 20.64 17.56 6.87
C GLY A 29 21.87 18.36 7.34
N LYS A 30 22.51 19.16 6.48
CA LYS A 30 23.74 19.92 6.83
C LYS A 30 23.58 20.93 7.96
N ALA A 31 22.34 21.26 8.33
CA ALA A 31 22.02 22.19 9.42
C ALA A 31 21.89 21.50 10.80
N TYR A 32 21.76 20.17 10.85
CA TYR A 32 21.54 19.42 12.08
C TYR A 32 22.69 18.47 12.39
N LEU A 33 22.85 18.10 13.67
CA LEU A 33 23.71 16.98 14.04
C LEU A 33 23.17 15.69 13.41
N PRO A 34 24.01 14.80 12.88
CA PRO A 34 23.55 13.59 12.18
C PRO A 34 22.56 12.73 12.97
N ALA A 35 22.77 12.58 14.29
CA ALA A 35 21.87 11.81 15.14
C ALA A 35 20.46 12.43 15.23
N ILE A 36 20.37 13.76 15.29
CA ILE A 36 19.07 14.47 15.34
C ILE A 36 18.39 14.38 13.98
N TYR A 37 19.14 14.55 12.90
CA TYR A 37 18.62 14.44 11.54
C TYR A 37 18.01 13.06 11.29
N ASN A 38 18.71 11.98 11.67
CA ASN A 38 18.23 10.61 11.48
C ASN A 38 16.91 10.35 12.24
N LEU A 39 16.79 10.83 13.49
CA LEU A 39 15.54 10.68 14.26
C LEU A 39 14.36 11.40 13.62
N ILE A 40 14.56 12.65 13.15
CA ILE A 40 13.52 13.41 12.45
C ILE A 40 13.12 12.71 11.16
N GLN A 41 14.10 12.20 10.43
CA GLN A 41 13.89 11.50 9.17
C GLN A 41 13.11 10.19 9.37
N GLU A 42 13.43 9.41 10.41
CA GLU A 42 12.71 8.18 10.75
C GLU A 42 11.25 8.44 11.08
N GLU A 43 10.95 9.44 11.93
CA GLU A 43 9.55 9.78 12.26
C GLU A 43 8.80 10.32 11.04
N TYR A 44 9.46 11.17 10.23
CA TYR A 44 8.88 11.67 8.99
C TYR A 44 8.54 10.53 8.01
N MET A 45 9.46 9.57 7.81
CA MET A 45 9.23 8.45 6.90
C MET A 45 8.11 7.53 7.40
N LYS A 46 7.95 7.39 8.71
CA LYS A 46 6.85 6.66 9.33
C LYS A 46 5.50 7.35 9.10
N GLU A 47 5.40 8.66 9.36
CA GLU A 47 4.17 9.42 9.08
C GLU A 47 3.81 9.37 7.59
N LEU A 48 4.81 9.59 6.72
CA LEU A 48 4.65 9.53 5.27
C LEU A 48 4.18 8.15 4.80
N PHE A 49 4.66 7.07 5.42
CA PHE A 49 4.19 5.72 5.14
C PHE A 49 2.71 5.57 5.46
N HIS A 50 2.28 5.98 6.65
CA HIS A 50 0.88 5.88 7.08
C HIS A 50 -0.06 6.73 6.21
N ASP A 51 0.36 7.92 5.80
CA ASP A 51 -0.37 8.76 4.85
C ASP A 51 -0.47 8.11 3.47
N THR A 52 0.64 7.55 2.98
CA THR A 52 0.67 6.84 1.69
C THR A 52 -0.32 5.68 1.68
N LEU A 53 -0.36 4.88 2.77
CA LEU A 53 -1.35 3.83 2.93
C LEU A 53 -2.76 4.40 3.00
N GLY A 54 -2.99 5.45 3.79
CA GLY A 54 -4.30 6.10 3.92
C GLY A 54 -4.87 6.54 2.57
N PHE A 55 -4.07 7.26 1.76
CA PHE A 55 -4.48 7.69 0.42
C PHE A 55 -4.66 6.52 -0.55
N GLY A 56 -3.77 5.53 -0.50
CA GLY A 56 -3.88 4.32 -1.33
C GLY A 56 -5.18 3.56 -1.06
N ILE A 57 -5.50 3.34 0.21
CA ILE A 57 -6.71 2.65 0.66
C ILE A 57 -7.96 3.46 0.31
N ALA A 58 -7.97 4.77 0.54
CA ALA A 58 -9.08 5.64 0.14
C ALA A 58 -9.30 5.61 -1.39
N LYS A 59 -8.22 5.51 -2.17
CA LYS A 59 -8.30 5.30 -3.63
C LYS A 59 -8.92 3.95 -3.97
N MET A 60 -8.55 2.86 -3.29
CA MET A 60 -9.18 1.55 -3.50
C MET A 60 -10.70 1.63 -3.26
N ILE A 61 -11.10 2.16 -2.10
CA ILE A 61 -12.52 2.26 -1.71
C ILE A 61 -13.31 3.07 -2.75
N ARG A 62 -12.83 4.24 -3.17
CA ARG A 62 -13.55 5.08 -4.15
C ARG A 62 -13.61 4.49 -5.56
N ARG A 63 -12.67 3.60 -5.92
CA ARG A 63 -12.65 2.92 -7.23
C ARG A 63 -13.59 1.72 -7.28
N ILE A 64 -13.99 1.20 -6.12
CA ILE A 64 -14.91 0.07 -6.00
C ILE A 64 -16.34 0.57 -5.75
N GLY A 65 -16.53 1.43 -4.74
CA GLY A 65 -17.86 1.90 -4.33
C GLY A 65 -18.24 3.31 -4.81
N GLY A 66 -17.36 3.98 -5.55
CA GLY A 66 -17.59 5.33 -6.07
C GLY A 66 -18.08 5.33 -7.52
N VAL A 67 -18.21 6.51 -8.11
CA VAL A 67 -18.78 6.69 -9.47
C VAL A 67 -17.82 6.25 -10.58
N ASP A 68 -16.51 6.36 -10.35
CA ASP A 68 -15.48 6.16 -11.38
C ASP A 68 -14.66 4.89 -11.08
N HIS A 69 -15.10 3.79 -11.69
CA HIS A 69 -14.58 2.44 -11.52
C HIS A 69 -13.23 2.21 -12.24
N VAL A 70 -12.66 1.01 -12.12
CA VAL A 70 -11.41 0.62 -12.79
C VAL A 70 -11.63 -0.57 -13.73
N GLU A 71 -10.88 -0.58 -14.83
CA GLU A 71 -10.94 -1.64 -15.84
C GLU A 71 -10.60 -3.03 -15.27
N ASP A 72 -9.73 -3.10 -14.25
CA ASP A 72 -9.39 -4.34 -13.55
C ASP A 72 -10.62 -5.12 -13.05
N PHE A 73 -11.68 -4.42 -12.63
CA PHE A 73 -12.96 -5.03 -12.27
C PHE A 73 -13.95 -5.02 -13.43
N GLU A 74 -14.06 -3.92 -14.19
CA GLU A 74 -15.05 -3.80 -15.27
C GLU A 74 -14.83 -4.79 -16.43
N SER A 75 -13.60 -5.24 -16.64
CA SER A 75 -13.28 -6.27 -17.63
C SER A 75 -13.74 -7.68 -17.25
N ILE A 76 -14.11 -7.91 -15.98
CA ILE A 76 -14.69 -9.17 -15.50
C ILE A 76 -16.15 -9.25 -15.96
N ARG A 77 -16.42 -10.06 -16.99
CA ARG A 77 -17.75 -10.16 -17.63
C ARG A 77 -18.82 -10.79 -16.74
N GLU A 78 -18.45 -11.77 -15.92
CA GLU A 78 -19.41 -12.47 -15.07
C GLU A 78 -19.66 -11.65 -13.80
N GLY A 79 -20.90 -11.15 -13.65
CA GLY A 79 -21.25 -10.19 -12.59
C GLY A 79 -21.05 -10.72 -11.17
N SER A 80 -21.31 -12.00 -10.93
CA SER A 80 -21.05 -12.68 -9.65
C SER A 80 -19.56 -12.67 -9.30
N ILE A 81 -18.70 -13.09 -10.23
CA ILE A 81 -17.24 -13.11 -10.04
C ILE A 81 -16.69 -11.70 -9.81
N ARG A 82 -17.23 -10.71 -10.53
CA ARG A 82 -16.86 -9.30 -10.34
C ARG A 82 -17.24 -8.81 -8.94
N ALA A 83 -18.49 -9.00 -8.55
CA ALA A 83 -18.98 -8.59 -7.23
C ALA A 83 -18.20 -9.26 -6.09
N ASP A 84 -17.89 -10.55 -6.21
CA ASP A 84 -17.07 -11.28 -5.22
C ASP A 84 -15.64 -10.72 -5.14
N SER A 85 -15.07 -10.33 -6.28
CA SER A 85 -13.72 -9.75 -6.34
C SER A 85 -13.68 -8.35 -5.74
N GLU A 86 -14.68 -7.53 -6.05
CA GLU A 86 -14.87 -6.18 -5.48
C GLU A 86 -15.10 -6.24 -3.97
N ALA A 87 -15.94 -7.16 -3.50
CA ALA A 87 -16.21 -7.36 -2.08
C ALA A 87 -14.95 -7.71 -1.30
N LYS A 88 -14.13 -8.66 -1.80
CA LYS A 88 -12.85 -9.03 -1.18
C LYS A 88 -11.86 -7.86 -1.15
N ALA A 89 -11.78 -7.09 -2.23
CA ALA A 89 -10.91 -5.92 -2.29
C ALA A 89 -11.35 -4.81 -1.32
N LEU A 90 -12.67 -4.62 -1.17
CA LEU A 90 -13.24 -3.64 -0.25
C LEU A 90 -13.09 -4.07 1.22
N GLU A 91 -13.25 -5.36 1.52
CA GLU A 91 -13.00 -5.93 2.85
C GLU A 91 -11.55 -5.72 3.26
N LEU A 92 -10.60 -6.07 2.38
CA LEU A 92 -9.17 -5.82 2.60
C LEU A 92 -8.89 -4.34 2.83
N ALA A 93 -9.42 -3.46 1.97
CA ALA A 93 -9.23 -2.02 2.10
C ALA A 93 -9.75 -1.48 3.45
N ASN A 94 -10.92 -1.95 3.89
CA ASN A 94 -11.50 -1.55 5.18
C ASN A 94 -10.70 -2.09 6.38
N SER A 95 -10.17 -3.30 6.31
CA SER A 95 -9.27 -3.85 7.34
C SER A 95 -8.01 -3.00 7.44
N HIS A 96 -7.34 -2.79 6.32
CA HIS A 96 -6.12 -1.98 6.24
C HIS A 96 -6.36 -0.54 6.68
N LEU A 97 -7.54 0.05 6.42
CA LEU A 97 -7.84 1.42 6.85
C LEU A 97 -7.83 1.57 8.38
N LYS A 98 -8.35 0.56 9.08
CA LYS A 98 -8.41 0.52 10.55
C LYS A 98 -7.04 0.28 11.15
N GLU A 99 -6.23 -0.55 10.51
CA GLU A 99 -4.93 -1.01 11.02
C GLU A 99 -3.75 -0.17 10.52
N LYS A 100 -3.95 0.76 9.57
CA LYS A 100 -2.84 1.44 8.86
C LYS A 100 -1.76 2.05 9.76
N GLN A 101 -2.14 2.53 10.94
CA GLN A 101 -1.23 3.15 11.92
C GLN A 101 -0.34 2.14 12.67
N GLN A 102 -0.69 0.85 12.59
CA GLN A 102 0.03 -0.25 13.23
C GLN A 102 1.10 -0.86 12.32
N PHE A 103 1.00 -0.66 11.00
CA PHE A 103 2.01 -1.17 10.08
C PHE A 103 3.32 -0.40 10.23
N LEU A 104 4.40 -1.15 10.37
CA LEU A 104 5.79 -0.69 10.45
C LEU A 104 6.52 -0.91 9.13
N ALA A 105 6.06 -1.83 8.28
CA ALA A 105 6.67 -2.12 6.99
C ALA A 105 5.64 -2.49 5.91
N ILE A 106 5.98 -2.23 4.65
CA ILE A 106 5.14 -2.61 3.50
C ILE A 106 4.91 -4.13 3.40
N GLY A 107 5.85 -4.93 3.92
CA GLY A 107 5.72 -6.39 4.02
C GLY A 107 4.49 -6.83 4.84
N GLU A 108 4.18 -6.13 5.93
CA GLU A 108 3.02 -6.42 6.78
C GLU A 108 1.70 -6.10 6.07
N VAL A 109 1.72 -5.10 5.19
CA VAL A 109 0.57 -4.70 4.37
C VAL A 109 0.23 -5.77 3.32
N ILE A 110 1.25 -6.40 2.72
CA ILE A 110 1.06 -7.39 1.65
C ILE A 110 0.88 -8.83 2.17
N SER A 111 1.34 -9.15 3.37
CA SER A 111 1.30 -10.50 3.94
C SER A 111 -0.12 -11.11 3.98
N PRO A 112 -1.17 -10.40 4.45
CA PRO A 112 -2.55 -10.93 4.43
C PRO A 112 -3.02 -11.28 3.00
N ILE A 113 -2.56 -10.55 1.99
CA ILE A 113 -2.94 -10.74 0.59
C ILE A 113 -2.35 -12.04 0.02
N MET A 114 -1.21 -12.48 0.55
CA MET A 114 -0.60 -13.77 0.19
C MET A 114 -1.34 -14.95 0.81
N GLN A 115 -1.87 -14.80 2.02
CA GLN A 115 -2.55 -15.87 2.76
C GLN A 115 -3.95 -16.17 2.20
N VAL A 116 -4.68 -15.14 1.75
CA VAL A 116 -6.03 -15.27 1.16
C VAL A 116 -6.04 -15.98 -0.21
N GLN A 117 -4.87 -16.28 -0.78
CA GLN A 117 -4.73 -16.96 -2.07
C GLN A 117 -4.50 -18.49 -1.97
N SER A 118 -4.54 -19.06 -0.76
CA SER A 118 -4.39 -20.50 -0.48
C SER A 118 -5.72 -21.23 -0.43
#